data_AF-A0A966TNK1-F1
#
_entry.id   AF-A0A966TNK1-F1
#
_cell.length_a   1.000
_cell.length_b   1.000
_cell.length_c   1.000
_cell.angle_alpha   90.00
_cell.angle_beta   90.00
_cell.angle_gamma   90.00
#
_symmetry.space_group_name_H-M   'P 1'
#
loop_
_entity.id
_entity.type
_entity.pdbx_description
1 polymer ?
#
loop_
_entity_poly.entity_id
_entity_poly.type
_entity_poly.pdbx_seq_one_letter_code
_entity_poly.pdbx_strand_id
1 'polypeptide(L)'
;MQAVVAGLQQAMRHPMHVFWADEVNPLDANAIDWQQMLRPADITDACLLALAVQHQACLVTLDQGISVKCATGAEEQHLLRLV
;
A
#
# COMPACT_ATOMS: atom_id res chain seq x y z
N MET A 1 -12.80 -0.37 17.18
CA MET A 1 -11.45 -0.94 16.94
C MET A 1 -11.38 -2.46 17.00
N GLN A 2 -11.99 -3.13 17.99
CA GLN A 2 -11.89 -4.60 18.10
C GLN A 2 -12.37 -5.36 16.85
N ALA A 3 -13.48 -4.95 16.23
CA ALA A 3 -13.97 -5.57 14.99
C ALA A 3 -12.98 -5.44 13.81
N VAL A 4 -12.31 -4.29 13.68
CA VAL A 4 -11.29 -4.06 12.64
C VAL A 4 -10.08 -4.97 12.87
N VAL A 5 -9.59 -5.04 14.10
CA VAL A 5 -8.46 -5.92 14.47
C VAL A 5 -8.79 -7.38 14.20
N ALA A 6 -9.97 -7.84 14.59
CA ALA A 6 -10.43 -9.21 14.33
C ALA A 6 -10.54 -9.51 12.82
N GLY A 7 -11.04 -8.56 12.03
CA GLY A 7 -11.11 -8.68 10.57
C GLY A 7 -9.73 -8.82 9.94
N LEU A 8 -8.77 -7.97 10.33
CA LEU A 8 -7.40 -8.05 9.83
C LEU A 8 -6.72 -9.36 10.23
N GLN A 9 -6.89 -9.80 11.48
CA GLN A 9 -6.38 -11.10 11.94
C GLN A 9 -6.96 -12.26 11.12
N GLN A 10 -8.26 -12.21 10.79
CA GLN A 10 -8.88 -13.23 9.96
C GLN A 10 -8.35 -13.21 8.52
N ALA A 11 -8.15 -12.02 7.92
CA ALA A 11 -7.57 -11.90 6.58
C ALA A 11 -6.14 -12.48 6.55
N MET A 12 -5.31 -12.12 7.52
CA MET A 12 -3.91 -12.59 7.62
C MET A 12 -3.75 -14.11 7.82
N ARG A 13 -4.83 -14.86 8.11
CA ARG A 13 -4.78 -16.34 8.16
C ARG A 13 -4.66 -16.96 6.77
N HIS A 14 -5.05 -16.24 5.71
CA HIS A 14 -4.90 -16.76 4.35
C HIS A 14 -3.43 -16.63 3.91
N PRO A 15 -2.81 -17.67 3.32
CA PRO A 15 -1.38 -17.68 2.98
C PRO A 15 -0.96 -16.66 1.91
N MET A 16 -1.93 -15.99 1.26
CA MET A 16 -1.66 -14.90 0.32
C MET A 16 -1.27 -13.58 1.00
N HIS A 17 -1.50 -13.45 2.31
CA HIS A 17 -1.14 -12.26 3.06
C HIS A 17 0.15 -12.50 3.83
N VAL A 18 1.10 -11.58 3.66
CA VAL A 18 2.40 -11.61 4.34
C VAL A 18 2.59 -10.27 5.05
N PHE A 19 3.12 -10.32 6.26
CA PHE A 19 3.54 -9.11 6.98
C PHE A 19 4.97 -8.79 6.60
N TRP A 20 5.20 -7.62 6.00
CA TRP A 20 6.53 -7.08 5.75
C TRP A 20 6.85 -5.99 6.77
N ALA A 21 8.11 -5.92 7.18
CA ALA A 21 8.62 -4.77 7.90
C ALA A 21 8.67 -3.55 6.95
N ASP A 22 8.69 -2.36 7.52
CA ASP A 22 8.82 -1.11 6.75
C ASP A 22 10.26 -0.95 6.26
N GLU A 23 10.59 -1.65 5.16
CA GLU A 23 11.92 -1.68 4.56
C GLU A 23 12.09 -0.65 3.43
N VAL A 24 11.02 0.09 3.09
CA VAL A 24 11.06 1.10 2.03
C VAL A 24 11.47 2.44 2.62
N ASN A 25 12.58 3.00 2.15
CA ASN A 25 12.87 4.40 2.42
C ASN A 25 12.07 5.29 1.44
N PRO A 26 11.09 6.09 1.91
CA PRO A 26 10.26 6.94 1.05
C PRO A 26 11.08 8.00 0.30
N LEU A 27 12.25 8.34 0.82
CA LEU A 27 13.16 9.36 0.31
C LEU A 27 14.20 8.79 -0.67
N ASP A 28 14.28 7.47 -0.84
CA ASP A 28 15.10 6.89 -1.89
C ASP A 28 14.45 7.24 -3.24
N ALA A 29 15.28 7.73 -4.17
CA ALA A 29 14.87 8.56 -5.31
C ALA A 29 13.86 7.92 -6.30
N ASN A 30 13.48 6.66 -6.12
CA ASN A 30 12.60 5.90 -7.01
C ASN A 30 11.44 5.19 -6.28
N ALA A 31 11.19 5.44 -4.99
CA ALA A 31 10.10 4.77 -4.27
C ALA A 31 8.75 5.49 -4.47
N ILE A 32 8.77 6.82 -4.37
CA ILE A 32 7.57 7.67 -4.39
C ILE A 32 7.63 8.66 -5.56
N ASP A 33 6.52 8.77 -6.28
CA ASP A 33 6.33 9.84 -7.25
C ASP A 33 5.82 11.11 -6.56
N TRP A 34 6.77 11.91 -6.07
CA TRP A 34 6.49 13.17 -5.39
C TRP A 34 5.80 14.22 -6.28
N GLN A 35 5.84 14.09 -7.62
CA GLN A 35 5.14 14.99 -8.52
C GLN A 35 3.65 14.68 -8.62
N GLN A 36 3.29 13.40 -8.44
CA GLN A 36 1.90 12.94 -8.46
C GLN A 36 1.26 12.94 -7.07
N MET A 37 2.03 13.25 -6.01
CA MET A 37 1.53 13.32 -4.65
C MET A 37 0.80 14.65 -4.39
N LEU A 38 -0.52 14.59 -4.27
CA LEU A 38 -1.38 15.78 -4.17
C LEU A 38 -1.55 16.28 -2.73
N ARG A 39 -1.43 15.40 -1.73
CA ARG A 39 -1.65 15.74 -0.32
C ARG A 39 -0.61 15.07 0.59
N PRO A 40 -0.16 15.74 1.67
CA PRO A 40 0.70 15.12 2.68
C PRO A 40 0.11 13.88 3.34
N ALA A 41 -1.23 13.77 3.40
CA ALA A 41 -1.92 12.59 3.94
C ALA A 41 -1.64 11.32 3.12
N ASP A 42 -1.29 11.46 1.84
CA ASP A 42 -1.10 10.32 0.93
C ASP A 42 0.31 9.70 1.07
N ILE A 43 1.21 10.28 1.89
CA ILE A 43 2.59 9.77 2.05
C ILE A 43 2.58 8.33 2.56
N THR A 44 1.83 8.06 3.63
CA THR A 44 1.78 6.71 4.22
C THR A 44 1.22 5.70 3.23
N ASP A 45 0.20 6.08 2.47
CA ASP A 45 -0.41 5.22 1.44
C ASP A 45 0.55 4.97 0.27
N ALA A 46 1.32 6.00 -0.12
CA ALA A 46 2.39 5.88 -1.10
C ALA A 46 3.48 4.91 -0.62
N CYS A 47 3.88 4.95 0.65
CA CYS A 47 4.84 3.99 1.22
C CYS A 47 4.30 2.55 1.16
N LEU A 48 3.04 2.33 1.54
CA LEU A 48 2.42 1.00 1.48
C LEU A 48 2.33 0.47 0.06
N LEU A 49 2.01 1.34 -0.90
CA LEU A 49 1.94 0.96 -2.32
C LEU A 49 3.34 0.70 -2.89
N ALA A 50 4.34 1.51 -2.53
CA ALA A 50 5.74 1.29 -2.92
C ALA A 50 6.29 -0.04 -2.38
N LEU A 51 5.94 -0.39 -1.13
CA LEU A 51 6.28 -1.69 -0.54
C LEU A 51 5.64 -2.84 -1.34
N ALA A 52 4.37 -2.70 -1.73
CA ALA A 52 3.72 -3.69 -2.58
C ALA A 52 4.43 -3.84 -3.94
N VAL A 53 4.81 -2.74 -4.59
CA VAL A 53 5.58 -2.76 -5.85
C VAL A 53 6.93 -3.46 -5.68
N GLN A 54 7.69 -3.13 -4.64
CA GLN A 54 9.01 -3.73 -4.38
C GLN A 54 8.93 -5.24 -4.19
N HIS A 55 7.87 -5.73 -3.55
CA HIS A 55 7.64 -7.16 -3.34
C HIS A 55 6.82 -7.84 -4.45
N GLN A 56 6.53 -7.15 -5.56
CA GLN A 56 5.70 -7.65 -6.66
C GLN A 56 4.33 -8.17 -6.18
N ALA A 57 3.70 -7.40 -5.29
CA ALA A 57 2.51 -7.77 -4.55
C ALA A 57 1.37 -6.77 -4.75
N CYS A 58 0.21 -7.08 -4.15
CA CYS A 58 -0.97 -6.24 -4.21
C CYS A 58 -1.29 -5.64 -2.84
N LEU A 59 -1.37 -4.31 -2.76
CA LEU A 59 -1.94 -3.61 -1.62
C LEU A 59 -3.47 -3.73 -1.67
N VAL A 60 -4.05 -4.47 -0.73
CA VAL A 60 -5.50 -4.57 -0.55
C VAL A 60 -5.95 -3.56 0.49
N THR A 61 -6.82 -2.62 0.12
CA THR A 61 -7.23 -1.49 0.97
C THR A 61 -8.74 -1.27 0.97
N LEU A 62 -9.27 -0.69 2.05
CA LEU A 62 -10.64 -0.16 2.13
C LEU A 62 -10.70 1.33 1.76
N ASP A 63 -9.55 1.98 1.63
CA ASP A 63 -9.47 3.39 1.27
C ASP A 63 -9.63 3.59 -0.23
N GLN A 64 -10.66 4.34 -0.60
CA GLN A 64 -10.99 4.66 -1.98
C GLN A 64 -10.15 5.82 -2.55
N GLY A 65 -9.45 6.58 -1.69
CA GLY A 65 -8.66 7.75 -2.03
C GLY A 65 -7.25 7.45 -2.52
N ILE A 66 -6.71 6.26 -2.23
CA ILE A 66 -5.34 5.86 -2.63
C ILE A 66 -5.28 5.75 -4.14
N SER A 67 -4.44 6.54 -4.81
CA SER A 67 -4.23 6.44 -6.26
C SER A 67 -3.09 5.47 -6.58
N VAL A 68 -3.21 4.70 -7.66
CA VAL A 68 -2.10 3.88 -8.19
C VAL A 68 -0.88 4.72 -8.53
N LYS A 69 -1.07 6.02 -8.80
CA LYS A 69 -0.01 6.97 -9.15
C LYS A 69 0.85 7.43 -7.97
N CYS A 70 0.49 7.04 -6.74
CA CYS A 70 1.19 7.47 -5.53
C CYS A 70 2.59 6.84 -5.38
N ALA A 71 2.86 5.71 -6.04
CA ALA A 71 4.15 5.03 -6.00
C ALA A 71 4.74 4.85 -7.39
N THR A 72 6.06 4.98 -7.49
CA THR A 72 6.79 4.77 -8.74
C THR A 72 6.71 3.29 -9.15
N GLY A 73 6.40 3.02 -10.42
CA GLY A 73 6.27 1.65 -10.94
C GLY A 73 5.01 0.91 -10.50
N ALA A 74 4.09 1.58 -9.79
CA ALA A 74 2.80 1.00 -9.49
C ALA A 74 1.93 0.87 -10.76
N GLU A 75 1.18 -0.23 -10.80
CA GLU A 75 0.31 -0.65 -11.90
C GLU A 75 -1.00 -1.13 -11.26
N GLU A 76 -2.04 -1.34 -12.06
CA GLU A 76 -3.36 -1.72 -11.53
C GLU A 76 -3.32 -3.01 -10.70
N GLN A 77 -2.42 -3.95 -11.01
CA GLN A 77 -2.24 -5.19 -10.24
C GLN A 77 -1.72 -4.95 -8.81
N HIS A 78 -1.05 -3.81 -8.56
CA HIS A 78 -0.44 -3.50 -7.28
C HIS A 78 -1.44 -2.89 -6.28
N LEU A 79 -2.66 -2.56 -6.67
CA LEU A 79 -3.66 -1.92 -5.81
C LEU A 79 -5.07 -2.50 -6.02
N LEU A 80 -5.63 -3.10 -4.96
CA LEU A 80 -7.02 -3.55 -4.92
C LEU A 80 -7.79 -2.79 -3.84
N ARG A 81 -8.86 -2.09 -4.24
CA ARG A 81 -9.77 -1.41 -3.33
C ARG A 81 -11.01 -2.27 -3.10
N LEU A 82 -11.26 -2.65 -1.84
CA LEU A 82 -12.44 -3.42 -1.45
C LEU A 82 -13.63 -2.47 -1.23
N VAL A 83 -14.81 -2.87 -1.73
CA VAL A 83 -16.09 -2.14 -1.59
C VAL A 83 -16.88 -2.59 -0.37
#